data_AF-A0A1B8Q903-F1
#
_entry.id   AF-A0A1B8Q903-F1
#
_cell.length_a   1.000
_cell.length_b   1.000
_cell.length_c   1.000
_cell.angle_alpha   90.00
_cell.angle_beta   90.00
_cell.angle_gamma   90.00
#
_symmetry.space_group_name_H-M   'P 1'
#
loop_
_entity.id
_entity.type
_entity.pdbx_description
1 polymer ?
#
loop_
_entity_poly.entity_id
_entity_poly.type
_entity_poly.pdbx_seq_one_letter_code
_entity_poly.pdbx_strand_id
1 'polypeptide(L)'
;MGSFLAGLFILLSLFALLVYAPYVLIRGLINPAKYSKHNDRKRFVKNTLAAWCGGVVLFVVIGMMIIPDTSENPTQTTVEAPKVVTPVTTPEPTTASVATQTKAQSNPIKDYGGIVVPYSQKNMPKLYANWGGEWVKKINAMMPKVVAKVASNPKCDTPEVVELSDNRSRVKKEAVFFVDCKNGERFYVSQNELVQDQPLKPESEQLEGKPHMYIQACRESVKNHLQFPSSFDDEILSTTARKTPSGNIEVVMPFTAKNALGIEIPQTARCLITTKKQIEISFSNR
;
A
#
# COMPACT_ATOMS: atom_id res chain seq x y z
N MET A 1 -42.10 -15.34 -11.64
CA MET A 1 -42.17 -14.05 -10.91
C MET A 1 -41.88 -14.18 -9.40
N GLY A 2 -42.17 -15.31 -8.74
CA GLY A 2 -41.95 -15.45 -7.28
C GLY A 2 -40.48 -15.44 -6.80
N SER A 3 -39.54 -16.02 -7.55
CA SER A 3 -38.14 -16.16 -7.10
C SER A 3 -37.35 -14.85 -7.07
N PHE A 4 -37.72 -13.88 -7.92
CA PHE A 4 -37.02 -12.59 -8.00
C PHE A 4 -37.39 -11.65 -6.84
N LEU A 5 -38.65 -11.72 -6.39
CA LEU A 5 -39.12 -10.99 -5.20
C LEU A 5 -38.46 -11.54 -3.92
N ALA A 6 -38.34 -12.87 -3.80
CA ALA A 6 -37.67 -13.49 -2.65
C ALA A 6 -36.20 -13.07 -2.52
N GLY A 7 -35.45 -13.02 -3.64
CA GLY A 7 -34.06 -12.56 -3.65
C GLY A 7 -33.90 -11.09 -3.24
N LEU A 8 -34.82 -10.21 -3.67
CA LEU A 8 -34.80 -8.79 -3.30
C LEU A 8 -35.07 -8.58 -1.80
N PHE A 9 -35.98 -9.35 -1.19
CA PHE A 9 -36.25 -9.31 0.25
C PHE A 9 -35.06 -9.79 1.08
N ILE A 10 -34.33 -10.81 0.61
CA ILE A 10 -33.10 -11.29 1.27
C ILE A 10 -31.99 -10.22 1.21
N LEU A 11 -31.81 -9.58 0.05
CA LEU A 11 -30.82 -8.50 -0.11
C LEU A 11 -31.15 -7.27 0.76
N LEU A 12 -32.41 -6.85 0.80
CA LEU A 12 -32.84 -5.72 1.62
C LEU A 12 -32.73 -6.01 3.13
N SER A 13 -33.03 -7.24 3.56
CA SER A 13 -32.88 -7.64 4.97
C SER A 13 -31.41 -7.75 5.38
N LEU A 14 -30.54 -8.30 4.52
CA LEU A 14 -29.09 -8.31 4.74
C LEU A 14 -28.51 -6.89 4.81
N PHE A 15 -28.93 -5.99 3.92
CA PHE A 15 -28.49 -4.59 3.95
C PHE A 15 -28.92 -3.88 5.24
N ALA A 16 -30.16 -4.09 5.69
CA ALA A 16 -30.65 -3.51 6.94
C ALA A 16 -29.87 -4.04 8.18
N LEU A 17 -29.55 -5.34 8.22
CA LEU A 17 -28.85 -5.97 9.34
C LEU A 17 -27.34 -5.67 9.37
N LEU A 18 -26.68 -5.72 8.21
CA LEU A 18 -25.22 -5.64 8.12
C LEU A 18 -24.69 -4.22 7.90
N VAL A 19 -25.50 -3.33 7.32
CA VAL A 19 -25.05 -1.98 6.98
C VAL A 19 -25.75 -0.94 7.84
N TYR A 20 -27.08 -0.98 7.88
CA TYR A 20 -27.85 0.08 8.55
C TYR A 20 -27.76 0.03 10.08
N ALA A 21 -27.93 -1.15 10.69
CA ALA A 21 -27.85 -1.30 12.14
C ALA A 21 -26.48 -0.90 12.75
N PRO A 22 -25.32 -1.37 12.23
CA PRO A 22 -24.03 -0.92 12.76
C PRO A 22 -23.79 0.56 12.50
N TYR A 23 -24.23 1.12 11.36
CA TYR A 23 -24.14 2.55 11.10
C TYR A 23 -24.89 3.39 12.14
N VAL A 24 -26.12 3.01 12.51
CA VAL A 24 -26.90 3.71 13.54
C VAL A 24 -26.26 3.61 14.92
N LEU A 25 -25.73 2.43 15.29
CA LEU A 25 -24.99 2.25 16.55
C LEU A 25 -23.74 3.12 16.61
N ILE A 26 -22.94 3.13 15.55
CA ILE A 26 -21.72 3.94 15.44
C ILE A 26 -22.08 5.43 15.53
N ARG A 27 -23.13 5.88 14.82
CA ARG A 27 -23.59 7.27 14.85
C ARG A 27 -24.08 7.70 16.24
N GLY A 28 -24.75 6.80 16.97
CA GLY A 28 -25.18 7.02 18.36
C GLY A 28 -24.01 7.10 19.35
N LEU A 29 -22.85 6.51 19.02
CA LEU A 29 -21.63 6.59 19.84
C LEU A 29 -20.81 7.86 19.55
N ILE A 30 -20.79 8.31 18.29
CA ILE A 30 -19.94 9.43 17.85
C ILE A 30 -20.56 10.81 18.10
N ASN A 31 -21.90 10.92 18.15
CA ASN A 31 -22.59 12.21 18.23
C ASN A 31 -23.37 12.38 19.55
N PRO A 32 -22.68 12.72 20.67
CA PRO A 32 -23.29 12.78 22.01
C PRO A 32 -24.27 13.95 22.19
N ALA A 33 -24.24 14.95 21.31
CA ALA A 33 -25.03 16.18 21.44
C ALA A 33 -26.56 15.95 21.34
N LYS A 34 -27.01 14.79 20.84
CA LYS A 34 -28.45 14.49 20.66
C LYS A 34 -29.08 13.72 21.82
N TYR A 35 -28.30 13.25 22.80
CA TYR A 35 -28.78 12.46 23.95
C TYR A 35 -28.23 13.04 25.25
N SER A 36 -28.90 14.10 25.74
CA SER A 36 -28.48 14.90 26.90
C SER A 36 -28.54 14.17 28.25
N LYS A 37 -29.16 12.98 28.35
CA LYS A 37 -29.25 12.22 29.61
C LYS A 37 -28.52 10.89 29.51
N HIS A 38 -27.57 10.69 30.42
CA HIS A 38 -26.70 9.51 30.48
C HIS A 38 -27.48 8.17 30.63
N ASN A 39 -28.68 8.21 31.23
CA ASN A 39 -29.55 7.03 31.36
C ASN A 39 -30.27 6.65 30.04
N ASP A 40 -30.55 7.61 29.17
CA ASP A 40 -31.24 7.36 27.90
C ASP A 40 -30.30 6.71 26.88
N ARG A 41 -29.00 7.06 26.93
CA ARG A 41 -27.97 6.44 26.08
C ARG A 41 -27.78 4.95 26.38
N LYS A 42 -27.70 4.57 27.66
CA LYS A 42 -27.57 3.15 28.05
C LYS A 42 -28.80 2.34 27.67
N ARG A 43 -30.00 2.92 27.83
CA ARG A 43 -31.27 2.28 27.45
C ARG A 43 -31.40 2.12 25.93
N PHE A 44 -31.02 3.14 25.16
CA PHE A 44 -31.00 3.09 23.70
C PHE A 44 -30.04 2.00 23.19
N VAL A 45 -28.78 2.03 23.62
CA VAL A 45 -27.77 1.03 23.19
C VAL A 45 -28.19 -0.39 23.58
N LYS A 46 -28.72 -0.59 24.80
CA LYS A 46 -29.18 -1.91 25.26
C LYS A 46 -30.36 -2.43 24.43
N ASN A 47 -31.34 -1.58 24.13
CA ASN A 47 -32.52 -1.98 23.35
C ASN A 47 -32.17 -2.23 21.87
N THR A 48 -31.30 -1.41 21.28
CA THR A 48 -30.85 -1.60 19.89
C THR A 48 -29.99 -2.84 19.74
N LEU A 49 -29.12 -3.14 20.71
CA LEU A 49 -28.29 -4.36 20.71
C LEU A 49 -29.15 -5.62 20.89
N ALA A 50 -30.14 -5.58 21.80
CA ALA A 50 -31.06 -6.71 22.01
C ALA A 50 -31.89 -7.02 20.76
N ALA A 51 -32.40 -5.99 20.07
CA ALA A 51 -33.11 -6.16 18.80
C ALA A 51 -32.23 -6.72 17.69
N TRP A 52 -30.96 -6.30 17.62
CA TRP A 52 -29.99 -6.81 16.65
C TRP A 52 -29.65 -8.28 16.89
N CYS A 53 -29.34 -8.67 18.13
CA CYS A 53 -29.08 -10.07 18.48
C CYS A 53 -30.30 -10.97 18.20
N GLY A 54 -31.52 -10.50 18.50
CA GLY A 54 -32.75 -11.23 18.19
C GLY A 54 -32.96 -11.44 16.68
N GLY A 55 -32.69 -10.41 15.87
CA GLY A 55 -32.80 -10.49 14.41
C GLY A 55 -31.78 -11.44 13.77
N VAL A 56 -30.53 -11.45 14.25
CA VAL A 56 -29.47 -12.34 13.74
C VAL A 56 -29.78 -13.81 14.06
N VAL A 57 -30.23 -14.11 15.29
CA VAL A 57 -30.58 -15.49 15.67
C VAL A 57 -31.75 -16.01 14.85
N LEU A 58 -32.78 -15.20 14.61
CA LEU A 58 -33.92 -15.60 13.77
C LEU A 58 -33.49 -15.87 12.31
N PHE A 59 -32.55 -15.09 11.78
CA PHE A 59 -32.05 -15.26 10.40
C PHE A 59 -31.19 -16.52 10.25
N VAL A 60 -30.39 -16.88 11.25
CA VAL A 60 -29.59 -18.13 11.24
C VAL A 60 -30.49 -19.37 11.33
N VAL A 61 -31.54 -19.32 12.16
CA VAL A 61 -32.49 -20.45 12.28
C VAL A 61 -33.29 -20.66 11.00
N ILE A 62 -33.71 -19.59 10.32
CA ILE A 62 -34.43 -19.69 9.04
C ILE A 62 -33.48 -20.10 7.89
N GLY A 63 -32.22 -19.65 7.90
CA GLY A 63 -31.22 -19.99 6.90
C GLY A 63 -30.78 -21.46 6.91
N MET A 64 -30.87 -22.16 8.04
CA MET A 64 -30.52 -23.58 8.13
C MET A 64 -31.58 -24.54 7.56
N MET A 65 -32.79 -24.07 7.21
CA MET A 65 -33.83 -24.93 6.62
C MET A 65 -33.85 -24.96 5.08
N ILE A 66 -32.91 -24.31 4.40
CA ILE A 66 -32.84 -24.28 2.93
C ILE A 66 -31.40 -24.56 2.47
N ILE A 67 -30.96 -25.81 2.55
CA ILE A 67 -29.76 -26.29 1.84
C ILE A 67 -30.21 -27.45 0.93
N PRO A 68 -30.19 -27.28 -0.40
CA PRO A 68 -30.34 -28.41 -1.31
C PRO A 68 -29.01 -29.19 -1.41
N ASP A 69 -29.07 -30.49 -1.14
CA ASP A 69 -27.98 -31.45 -1.36
C ASP A 69 -27.52 -31.40 -2.83
N THR A 70 -26.25 -31.09 -3.04
CA THR A 70 -25.58 -31.31 -4.33
C THR A 70 -24.19 -31.88 -4.08
N SER A 71 -24.12 -33.21 -4.16
CA SER A 71 -22.88 -33.98 -4.25
C SER A 71 -22.48 -34.10 -5.71
N GLU A 72 -21.36 -33.51 -6.13
CA GLU A 72 -20.62 -33.99 -7.31
C GLU A 72 -19.11 -33.89 -7.09
N ASN A 73 -18.45 -34.97 -7.43
CA ASN A 73 -17.05 -35.30 -7.26
C ASN A 73 -16.35 -35.20 -8.63
N PRO A 74 -15.13 -34.64 -8.78
CA PRO A 74 -14.35 -34.83 -9.98
C PRO A 74 -13.06 -35.62 -9.74
N THR A 75 -13.08 -36.80 -10.35
CA THR A 75 -12.03 -37.63 -10.95
C THR A 75 -10.62 -37.03 -11.07
N GLN A 76 -9.66 -37.83 -10.61
CA GLN A 76 -8.21 -37.69 -10.78
C GLN A 76 -7.79 -37.76 -12.27
N THR A 77 -6.82 -36.95 -12.66
CA THR A 77 -6.00 -37.19 -13.86
C THR A 77 -4.53 -37.01 -13.48
N THR A 78 -3.81 -38.13 -13.53
CA THR A 78 -2.38 -38.27 -13.32
C THR A 78 -1.63 -37.74 -14.54
N VAL A 79 -0.67 -36.83 -14.33
CA VAL A 79 0.33 -36.47 -15.35
C VAL A 79 1.72 -36.73 -14.78
N GLU A 80 2.45 -37.53 -15.56
CA GLU A 80 3.75 -38.12 -15.37
C GLU A 80 4.88 -37.08 -15.43
N ALA A 81 5.78 -37.10 -14.44
CA ALA A 81 6.94 -36.21 -14.36
C ALA A 81 8.18 -36.86 -15.00
N PRO A 82 8.95 -36.16 -15.85
CA PRO A 82 10.19 -36.70 -16.40
C PRO A 82 11.37 -36.54 -15.42
N LYS A 83 11.92 -37.70 -15.06
CA LYS A 83 13.32 -38.09 -14.92
C LYS A 83 14.36 -37.06 -14.41
N VAL A 84 14.80 -37.36 -13.20
CA VAL A 84 16.02 -36.97 -12.48
C VAL A 84 17.27 -37.02 -13.35
N VAL A 85 18.05 -35.92 -13.37
CA VAL A 85 19.45 -35.89 -13.77
C VAL A 85 20.31 -35.55 -12.56
N THR A 86 21.28 -36.42 -12.30
CA THR A 86 22.23 -36.49 -11.18
C THR A 86 23.21 -35.30 -11.18
N PRO A 87 23.76 -34.89 -10.01
CA PRO A 87 24.54 -33.66 -9.89
C PRO A 87 26.01 -33.83 -10.27
N VAL A 88 26.55 -32.76 -10.87
CA VAL A 88 27.97 -32.61 -11.20
C VAL A 88 28.76 -32.25 -9.93
N THR A 89 29.73 -33.09 -9.61
CA THR A 89 30.77 -32.89 -8.60
C THR A 89 31.67 -31.71 -8.98
N THR A 90 31.83 -30.74 -8.09
CA THR A 90 32.89 -29.72 -8.15
C THR A 90 33.85 -29.97 -6.98
N PRO A 91 35.17 -30.01 -7.20
CA PRO A 91 36.17 -30.12 -6.14
C PRO A 91 36.47 -28.74 -5.52
N GLU A 92 36.49 -28.69 -4.18
CA GLU A 92 37.31 -27.74 -3.42
C GLU A 92 38.77 -28.22 -3.48
N PRO A 93 39.80 -27.34 -3.48
CA PRO A 93 40.27 -26.86 -2.18
C PRO A 93 40.92 -25.45 -2.17
N THR A 94 41.14 -24.99 -0.92
CA THR A 94 42.28 -24.18 -0.45
C THR A 94 42.01 -22.71 -0.14
N THR A 95 41.56 -22.49 1.09
CA THR A 95 42.22 -21.69 2.13
C THR A 95 43.32 -20.72 1.68
N ALA A 96 43.02 -19.42 1.68
CA ALA A 96 44.01 -18.38 1.91
C ALA A 96 43.39 -17.27 2.76
N SER A 97 43.86 -17.21 4.00
CA SER A 97 43.62 -16.16 4.99
C SER A 97 44.19 -14.83 4.49
N VAL A 98 43.34 -13.80 4.41
CA VAL A 98 43.78 -12.41 4.50
C VAL A 98 42.88 -11.72 5.52
N ALA A 99 43.36 -11.72 6.77
CA ALA A 99 42.85 -10.86 7.82
C ALA A 99 43.04 -9.40 7.42
N THR A 100 41.97 -8.77 6.93
CA THR A 100 41.93 -7.31 6.82
C THR A 100 41.22 -6.79 8.07
N GLN A 101 42.01 -6.15 8.93
CA GLN A 101 41.55 -5.45 10.11
C GLN A 101 40.66 -4.28 9.69
N THR A 102 39.34 -4.44 9.81
CA THR A 102 38.41 -3.31 9.70
C THR A 102 38.55 -2.47 10.97
N LYS A 103 39.45 -1.50 10.91
CA LYS A 103 39.46 -0.36 11.83
C LYS A 103 38.11 0.33 11.64
N ALA A 104 37.25 0.28 12.66
CA ALA A 104 36.03 1.06 12.71
C ALA A 104 36.41 2.54 12.59
N GLN A 105 36.36 3.06 11.37
CA GLN A 105 36.55 4.46 11.07
C GLN A 105 35.24 5.13 11.48
N SER A 106 35.17 5.55 12.75
CA SER A 106 34.09 6.42 13.21
C SER A 106 34.19 7.71 12.41
N ASN A 107 33.35 7.83 11.39
CA ASN A 107 33.19 9.07 10.64
C ASN A 107 32.97 10.21 11.64
N PRO A 108 33.64 11.36 11.49
CA PRO A 108 33.36 12.51 12.34
C PRO A 108 31.86 12.82 12.25
N ILE A 109 31.24 13.03 13.40
CA ILE A 109 29.83 13.42 13.50
C ILE A 109 29.70 14.77 12.77
N LYS A 110 29.30 14.73 11.50
CA LYS A 110 29.00 15.92 10.72
C LYS A 110 27.86 16.66 11.44
N ASP A 111 28.06 17.94 11.71
CA ASP A 111 27.02 18.78 12.31
C ASP A 111 25.93 19.05 11.26
N TYR A 112 24.76 18.48 11.49
CA TYR A 112 23.57 18.62 10.65
C TYR A 112 22.59 19.69 11.18
N GLY A 113 23.02 20.52 12.14
CA GLY A 113 22.18 21.53 12.78
C GLY A 113 21.54 22.52 11.80
N GLY A 114 22.17 22.78 10.65
CA GLY A 114 21.63 23.64 9.59
C GLY A 114 20.47 23.04 8.78
N ILE A 115 20.27 21.71 8.83
CA ILE A 115 19.22 21.00 8.08
C ILE A 115 17.93 20.93 8.90
N VAL A 116 18.05 20.84 10.22
CA VAL A 116 16.90 20.70 11.12
C VAL A 116 16.36 22.08 11.47
N VAL A 117 15.27 22.48 10.82
CA VAL A 117 14.49 23.66 11.20
C VAL A 117 13.29 23.22 12.04
N PRO A 118 13.28 23.46 13.37
CA PRO A 118 12.17 23.03 14.21
C PRO A 118 10.86 23.70 13.81
N TYR A 119 9.78 22.93 13.84
CA TYR A 119 8.44 23.47 13.63
C TYR A 119 8.00 24.30 14.85
N SER A 120 7.40 25.43 14.56
CA SER A 120 6.80 26.36 15.51
C SER A 120 5.36 26.65 15.09
N GLN A 121 4.54 27.14 16.02
CA GLN A 121 3.15 27.47 15.68
C GLN A 121 3.08 28.61 14.65
N LYS A 122 4.10 29.49 14.63
CA LYS A 122 4.20 30.62 13.71
C LYS A 122 4.48 30.17 12.28
N ASN A 123 5.46 29.29 12.06
CA ASN A 123 5.82 28.83 10.71
C ASN A 123 4.93 27.67 10.22
N MET A 124 4.37 26.86 11.13
CA MET A 124 3.57 25.68 10.79
C MET A 124 2.22 25.62 11.56
N PRO A 125 1.33 26.62 11.38
CA PRO A 125 0.07 26.69 12.13
C PRO A 125 -0.86 25.49 11.87
N LYS A 126 -0.92 25.00 10.61
CA LYS A 126 -1.72 23.82 10.24
C LYS A 126 -1.22 22.55 10.93
N LEU A 127 0.11 22.37 11.00
CA LEU A 127 0.73 21.26 11.71
C LEU A 127 0.32 21.29 13.20
N TYR A 128 0.43 22.45 13.85
CA TYR A 128 0.04 22.61 15.25
C TYR A 128 -1.45 22.37 15.48
N ALA A 129 -2.32 22.81 14.57
CA ALA A 129 -3.76 22.52 14.66
C ALA A 129 -4.05 21.02 14.57
N ASN A 130 -3.39 20.31 13.65
CA ASN A 130 -3.62 18.89 13.41
C ASN A 130 -3.00 18.01 14.50
N TRP A 131 -1.73 18.25 14.83
CA TRP A 131 -0.92 17.41 15.71
C TRP A 131 -0.95 17.85 17.18
N GLY A 132 -1.09 19.14 17.45
CA GLY A 132 -0.99 19.71 18.79
C GLY A 132 0.46 19.89 19.26
N GLY A 133 0.68 20.85 20.17
CA GLY A 133 2.02 21.26 20.59
C GLY A 133 2.89 20.14 21.17
N GLU A 134 2.31 19.24 21.97
CA GLU A 134 3.02 18.09 22.54
C GLU A 134 3.56 17.13 21.46
N TRP A 135 2.78 16.88 20.41
CA TRP A 135 3.25 16.07 19.29
C TRP A 135 4.30 16.79 18.47
N VAL A 136 4.13 18.09 18.22
CA VAL A 136 5.13 18.86 17.47
C VAL A 136 6.46 18.91 18.22
N LYS A 137 6.45 19.03 19.55
CA LYS A 137 7.66 18.93 20.37
C LYS A 137 8.36 17.58 20.19
N LYS A 138 7.61 16.47 20.15
CA LYS A 138 8.16 15.13 19.88
C LYS A 138 8.72 15.01 18.46
N ILE A 139 8.01 15.55 17.47
CA ILE A 139 8.43 15.58 16.07
C ILE A 139 9.77 16.32 15.93
N ASN A 140 9.88 17.53 16.49
CA ASN A 140 11.12 18.32 16.48
C ASN A 140 12.28 17.58 17.15
N ALA A 141 12.02 16.83 18.23
CA ALA A 141 13.05 16.02 18.90
C ALA A 141 13.48 14.76 18.10
N MET A 142 12.65 14.29 17.17
CA MET A 142 12.95 13.14 16.31
C MET A 142 13.73 13.53 15.05
N MET A 143 13.45 14.70 14.47
CA MET A 143 14.12 15.19 13.25
C MET A 143 15.66 15.04 13.26
N PRO A 144 16.42 15.48 14.29
CA PRO A 144 17.87 15.31 14.28
C PRO A 144 18.31 13.85 14.33
N LYS A 145 17.55 12.99 15.00
CA LYS A 145 17.83 11.54 15.06
C LYS A 145 17.59 10.87 13.71
N VAL A 146 16.54 11.29 13.01
CA VAL A 146 16.23 10.82 11.65
C VAL A 146 17.37 11.19 10.70
N VAL A 147 17.82 12.45 10.72
CA VAL A 147 18.95 12.90 9.90
C VAL A 147 20.20 12.09 10.21
N ALA A 148 20.54 11.92 11.48
CA ALA A 148 21.72 11.14 11.88
C ALA A 148 21.65 9.68 11.40
N LYS A 149 20.46 9.08 11.44
CA LYS A 149 20.25 7.71 10.96
C LYS A 149 20.35 7.59 9.44
N VAL A 150 19.85 8.56 8.69
CA VAL A 150 19.98 8.55 7.22
C VAL A 150 21.42 8.86 6.81
N ALA A 151 22.09 9.76 7.51
CA ALA A 151 23.49 10.10 7.30
C ALA A 151 24.47 8.93 7.50
N SER A 152 24.11 7.94 8.33
CA SER A 152 24.92 6.74 8.50
C SER A 152 24.72 5.72 7.38
N ASN A 153 23.75 5.93 6.50
CA ASN A 153 23.48 5.04 5.38
C ASN A 153 24.44 5.32 4.21
N PRO A 154 25.15 4.31 3.67
CA PRO A 154 26.09 4.50 2.57
C PRO A 154 25.44 4.99 1.26
N LYS A 155 24.11 4.89 1.14
CA LYS A 155 23.35 5.42 0.00
C LYS A 155 23.01 6.89 0.11
N CYS A 156 23.24 7.53 1.27
CA CYS A 156 23.11 8.98 1.42
C CYS A 156 24.50 9.60 1.55
N ASP A 157 24.87 10.46 0.61
CA ASP A 157 26.14 11.17 0.65
C ASP A 157 26.14 12.30 1.69
N THR A 158 25.12 13.16 1.65
CA THR A 158 24.89 14.25 2.59
C THR A 158 23.39 14.55 2.63
N PRO A 159 22.73 14.42 3.79
CA PRO A 159 21.36 14.90 3.95
C PRO A 159 21.29 16.41 3.68
N GLU A 160 20.22 16.87 3.05
CA GLU A 160 19.99 18.30 2.74
C GLU A 160 18.65 18.80 3.29
N VAL A 161 17.65 17.93 3.34
CA VAL A 161 16.29 18.27 3.81
C VAL A 161 15.79 17.18 4.74
N VAL A 162 15.12 17.57 5.83
CA VAL A 162 14.32 16.67 6.66
C VAL A 162 12.97 17.32 6.97
N GLU A 163 11.90 16.62 6.64
CA GLU A 163 10.55 17.11 6.92
C GLU A 163 9.60 15.97 7.30
N LEU A 164 8.43 16.33 7.84
CA LEU A 164 7.37 15.39 8.15
C LEU A 164 6.63 15.05 6.85
N SER A 165 6.47 13.76 6.57
CA SER A 165 5.68 13.30 5.43
C SER A 165 4.19 13.36 5.76
N ASP A 166 3.50 14.37 5.23
CA ASP A 166 2.04 14.51 5.42
C ASP A 166 1.24 13.32 4.87
N ASN A 167 1.72 12.69 3.79
CA ASN A 167 1.01 11.61 3.10
C ASN A 167 1.36 10.20 3.61
N ARG A 168 2.41 10.03 4.43
CA ARG A 168 2.75 8.74 5.07
C ARG A 168 2.55 8.75 6.58
N SER A 169 2.53 9.93 7.20
CA SER A 169 2.25 10.07 8.63
C SER A 169 0.79 9.84 8.95
N ARG A 170 0.52 9.37 10.17
CA ARG A 170 -0.81 9.27 10.75
C ARG A 170 -0.91 10.24 11.92
N VAL A 171 -1.71 11.29 11.76
CA VAL A 171 -1.84 12.39 12.73
C VAL A 171 -2.06 11.85 14.14
N LYS A 172 -1.21 12.27 15.07
CA LYS A 172 -1.24 11.88 16.50
C LYS A 172 -1.14 10.37 16.75
N LYS A 173 -0.65 9.60 15.77
CA LYS A 173 -0.46 8.14 15.88
C LYS A 173 0.97 7.74 15.52
N GLU A 174 1.45 8.20 14.37
CA GLU A 174 2.76 7.82 13.85
C GLU A 174 3.32 8.92 12.96
N ALA A 175 4.50 9.42 13.30
CA ALA A 175 5.25 10.34 12.46
C ALA A 175 6.14 9.55 11.50
N VAL A 176 6.08 9.90 10.22
CA VAL A 176 6.99 9.44 9.18
C VAL A 176 7.68 10.67 8.63
N PHE A 177 9.00 10.63 8.58
CA PHE A 177 9.83 11.70 8.05
C PHE A 177 10.32 11.32 6.66
N PHE A 178 10.57 12.31 5.81
CA PHE A 178 11.41 12.09 4.65
C PHE A 178 12.73 12.85 4.80
N VAL A 179 13.80 12.27 4.28
CA VAL A 179 15.11 12.91 4.18
C VAL A 179 15.56 12.84 2.74
N ASP A 180 15.90 14.00 2.18
CA ASP A 180 16.52 14.10 0.86
C ASP A 180 18.03 14.23 1.01
N CYS A 181 18.75 13.46 0.23
CA CYS A 181 20.20 13.48 0.14
C CYS A 181 20.63 14.23 -1.13
N LYS A 182 21.80 14.83 -1.08
CA LYS A 182 22.38 15.61 -2.18
C LYS A 182 22.54 14.80 -3.47
N ASN A 183 22.82 13.50 -3.36
CA ASN A 183 22.87 12.58 -4.50
C ASN A 183 21.49 12.24 -5.11
N GLY A 184 20.40 12.81 -4.61
CA GLY A 184 19.04 12.62 -5.11
C GLY A 184 18.29 11.45 -4.47
N GLU A 185 18.91 10.71 -3.55
CA GLU A 185 18.23 9.66 -2.80
C GLU A 185 17.25 10.26 -1.79
N ARG A 186 16.09 9.63 -1.64
CA ARG A 186 15.09 9.96 -0.63
C ARG A 186 14.87 8.79 0.29
N PHE A 187 14.87 9.03 1.59
CA PHE A 187 14.52 8.04 2.61
C PHE A 187 13.21 8.42 3.26
N TYR A 188 12.41 7.41 3.63
CA TYR A 188 11.30 7.60 4.55
C TYR A 188 11.61 6.84 5.83
N VAL A 189 11.42 7.50 6.98
CA VAL A 189 11.75 6.95 8.29
C VAL A 189 10.57 7.17 9.22
N SER A 190 9.90 6.09 9.59
CA SER A 190 8.87 6.08 10.62
C SER A 190 9.48 6.17 12.02
N GLN A 191 8.66 6.57 13.00
CA GLN A 191 9.03 6.55 14.41
C GLN A 191 9.50 5.16 14.87
N ASN A 192 8.94 4.08 14.31
CA ASN A 192 9.32 2.71 14.64
C ASN A 192 10.67 2.33 14.03
N GLU A 193 10.91 2.66 12.77
CA GLU A 193 12.19 2.40 12.12
C GLU A 193 13.30 3.19 12.78
N LEU A 194 13.04 4.38 13.31
CA LEU A 194 14.04 5.21 13.99
C LEU A 194 14.71 4.50 15.17
N VAL A 195 13.98 3.64 15.88
CA VAL A 195 14.49 2.91 17.07
C VAL A 195 15.03 1.51 16.77
N GLN A 196 14.84 1.01 15.55
CA GLN A 196 15.31 -0.32 15.14
C GLN A 196 16.74 -0.25 14.61
N ASP A 197 17.55 -1.30 14.80
CA ASP A 197 18.90 -1.39 14.22
C ASP A 197 18.89 -2.07 12.84
N GLN A 198 17.98 -1.65 11.97
CA GLN A 198 17.93 -2.14 10.58
C GLN A 198 18.38 -1.05 9.61
N PRO A 199 19.11 -1.43 8.54
CA PRO A 199 19.50 -0.52 7.49
C PRO A 199 18.25 0.02 6.79
N LEU A 200 18.18 1.34 6.63
CA LEU A 200 17.10 1.98 5.88
C LEU A 200 17.27 1.71 4.38
N LYS A 201 16.18 1.40 3.70
CA LYS A 201 16.17 1.33 2.24
C LYS A 201 15.75 2.68 1.66
N PRO A 202 16.49 3.26 0.71
CA PRO A 202 16.04 4.44 0.00
C PRO A 202 14.78 4.13 -0.82
N GLU A 203 14.00 5.17 -1.12
CA GLU A 203 12.81 5.10 -1.95
C GLU A 203 13.12 4.51 -3.33
N SER A 204 14.32 4.81 -3.86
CA SER A 204 14.81 4.29 -5.14
C SER A 204 14.92 2.76 -5.18
N GLU A 205 15.02 2.10 -4.03
CA GLU A 205 15.19 0.65 -3.90
C GLU A 205 13.93 -0.09 -3.43
N GLN A 206 12.79 0.60 -3.31
CA GLN A 206 11.53 -0.02 -2.86
C GLN A 206 10.92 -0.98 -3.88
N LEU A 207 11.16 -0.74 -5.19
CA LEU A 207 10.79 -1.67 -6.24
C LEU A 207 11.93 -2.64 -6.52
N GLU A 208 11.64 -3.92 -6.30
CA GLU A 208 12.56 -5.03 -6.51
C GLU A 208 12.50 -5.53 -7.97
N GLY A 209 13.57 -6.16 -8.43
CA GLY A 209 13.63 -6.77 -9.77
C GLY A 209 13.98 -5.80 -10.91
N LYS A 210 13.98 -6.35 -12.13
CA LYS A 210 14.34 -5.61 -13.36
C LYS A 210 13.08 -4.96 -13.96
N PRO A 211 13.18 -3.79 -14.63
CA PRO A 211 12.03 -3.09 -15.19
C PRO A 211 11.10 -3.94 -16.07
N HIS A 212 11.65 -4.86 -16.88
CA HIS A 212 10.85 -5.71 -17.76
C HIS A 212 9.88 -6.65 -17.02
N MET A 213 10.13 -6.94 -15.73
CA MET A 213 9.23 -7.77 -14.92
C MET A 213 7.85 -7.13 -14.70
N TYR A 214 7.75 -5.82 -14.90
CA TYR A 214 6.53 -5.04 -14.68
C TYR A 214 5.68 -4.87 -15.96
N ILE A 215 6.16 -5.36 -17.11
CA ILE A 215 5.46 -5.25 -18.39
C ILE A 215 4.10 -5.95 -18.34
N GLN A 216 4.04 -7.16 -17.77
CA GLN A 216 2.77 -7.91 -17.71
C GLN A 216 1.75 -7.23 -16.80
N ALA A 217 2.18 -6.72 -15.63
CA ALA A 217 1.30 -5.96 -14.75
C ALA A 217 0.76 -4.69 -15.44
N CYS A 218 1.58 -4.00 -16.23
CA CYS A 218 1.13 -2.88 -17.05
C CYS A 218 0.12 -3.34 -18.12
N ARG A 219 0.40 -4.45 -18.83
CA ARG A 219 -0.49 -5.02 -19.85
C ARG A 219 -1.89 -5.32 -19.32
N GLU A 220 -1.95 -6.02 -18.18
CA GLU A 220 -3.22 -6.34 -17.52
C GLU A 220 -3.96 -5.08 -17.09
N SER A 221 -3.22 -4.13 -16.52
CA SER A 221 -3.79 -2.86 -16.08
C SER A 221 -4.37 -2.07 -17.26
N VAL A 222 -3.67 -2.03 -18.41
CA VAL A 222 -4.19 -1.41 -19.64
C VAL A 222 -5.46 -2.10 -20.12
N LYS A 223 -5.45 -3.43 -20.25
CA LYS A 223 -6.63 -4.21 -20.67
C LYS A 223 -7.86 -3.88 -19.81
N ASN A 224 -7.69 -3.79 -18.50
CA ASN A 224 -8.78 -3.51 -17.56
C ASN A 224 -9.39 -2.10 -17.69
N HIS A 225 -8.69 -1.16 -18.34
CA HIS A 225 -9.19 0.20 -18.56
C HIS A 225 -9.83 0.40 -19.94
N LEU A 226 -9.74 -0.59 -20.84
CA LEU A 226 -10.32 -0.50 -22.18
C LEU A 226 -11.79 -0.91 -22.18
N GLN A 227 -12.58 -0.30 -23.08
CA GLN A 227 -13.98 -0.67 -23.27
C GLN A 227 -14.15 -2.09 -23.82
N PHE A 228 -13.22 -2.52 -24.68
CA PHE A 228 -13.19 -3.86 -25.26
C PHE A 228 -11.84 -4.53 -25.01
N PRO A 229 -11.62 -5.10 -23.80
CA PRO A 229 -10.32 -5.66 -23.42
C PRO A 229 -9.81 -6.77 -24.35
N SER A 230 -10.70 -7.50 -25.02
CA SER A 230 -10.37 -8.55 -25.99
C SER A 230 -9.81 -8.03 -27.30
N SER A 231 -10.02 -6.75 -27.62
CA SER A 231 -9.47 -6.10 -28.81
C SER A 231 -8.07 -5.55 -28.61
N PHE A 232 -7.54 -5.64 -27.38
CA PHE A 232 -6.21 -5.17 -27.06
C PHE A 232 -5.15 -6.01 -27.74
N ASP A 233 -4.36 -5.36 -28.58
CA ASP A 233 -3.21 -5.95 -29.25
C ASP A 233 -1.97 -5.09 -28.97
N ASP A 234 -1.04 -5.61 -28.18
CA ASP A 234 0.19 -4.94 -27.78
C ASP A 234 1.33 -5.22 -28.75
N GLU A 235 2.04 -4.16 -29.12
CA GLU A 235 3.31 -4.26 -29.84
C GLU A 235 4.43 -4.56 -28.83
N ILE A 236 4.45 -5.79 -28.29
CA ILE A 236 5.35 -6.17 -27.17
C ILE A 236 6.83 -5.92 -27.47
N LEU A 237 7.26 -6.09 -28.72
CA LEU A 237 8.64 -5.83 -29.16
C LEU A 237 9.01 -4.33 -29.15
N SER A 238 8.00 -3.46 -29.26
CA SER A 238 8.13 -2.00 -29.17
C SER A 238 7.91 -1.49 -27.75
N THR A 239 7.60 -2.38 -26.79
CA THR A 239 7.39 -2.01 -25.39
C THR A 239 8.73 -1.75 -24.70
N THR A 240 8.82 -0.62 -24.01
CA THR A 240 10.01 -0.27 -23.22
C THR A 240 9.68 -0.24 -21.74
N ALA A 241 10.65 -0.62 -20.92
CA ALA A 241 10.54 -0.55 -19.47
C ALA A 241 11.85 -0.01 -18.89
N ARG A 242 11.76 1.02 -18.05
CA ARG A 242 12.93 1.64 -17.42
C ARG A 242 12.66 2.02 -15.97
N LYS A 243 13.72 2.00 -15.17
CA LYS A 243 13.69 2.56 -13.81
C LYS A 243 14.02 4.05 -13.88
N THR A 244 13.16 4.87 -13.29
CA THR A 244 13.36 6.32 -13.17
C THR A 244 14.33 6.63 -12.02
N PRO A 245 14.96 7.82 -12.00
CA PRO A 245 15.83 8.22 -10.89
C PRO A 245 15.13 8.19 -9.53
N SER A 246 13.81 8.43 -9.49
CA SER A 246 13.02 8.37 -8.24
C SER A 246 12.69 6.95 -7.77
N GLY A 247 13.14 5.91 -8.48
CA GLY A 247 12.86 4.50 -8.15
C GLY A 247 11.64 3.90 -8.82
N ASN A 248 10.74 4.74 -9.36
CA ASN A 248 9.54 4.27 -10.06
C ASN A 248 9.93 3.53 -11.33
N ILE A 249 9.09 2.61 -11.79
CA ILE A 249 9.28 1.92 -13.06
C ILE A 249 8.28 2.47 -14.06
N GLU A 250 8.78 2.96 -15.18
CA GLU A 250 7.97 3.41 -16.30
C GLU A 250 7.96 2.33 -17.38
N VAL A 251 6.76 1.92 -17.79
CA VAL A 251 6.52 1.06 -18.94
C VAL A 251 5.76 1.86 -19.98
N VAL A 252 6.31 1.91 -21.20
CA VAL A 252 5.67 2.53 -22.36
C VAL A 252 5.33 1.44 -23.35
N MET A 253 4.04 1.26 -23.61
CA MET A 253 3.48 0.15 -24.38
C MET A 253 2.61 0.70 -25.51
N PRO A 254 3.09 0.69 -26.76
CA PRO A 254 2.24 0.91 -27.92
C PRO A 254 1.27 -0.28 -28.10
N PHE A 255 0.03 0.02 -28.44
CA PHE A 255 -1.01 -0.97 -28.66
C PHE A 255 -2.09 -0.46 -29.62
N THR A 256 -2.90 -1.36 -30.15
CA THR A 256 -4.15 -1.06 -30.85
C THR A 256 -5.32 -1.64 -30.07
N ALA A 257 -6.44 -0.91 -30.03
CA ALA A 257 -7.69 -1.41 -29.44
C ALA A 257 -8.91 -0.78 -30.11
N LYS A 258 -10.06 -1.46 -30.01
CA LYS A 258 -11.33 -0.97 -30.54
C LYS A 258 -11.97 0.06 -29.60
N ASN A 259 -12.54 1.10 -30.20
CA ASN A 259 -13.45 2.03 -29.52
C ASN A 259 -14.91 1.55 -29.59
N ALA A 260 -15.85 2.34 -29.05
CA ALA A 260 -17.30 2.09 -29.08
C ALA A 260 -17.90 1.86 -30.48
N LEU A 261 -17.22 2.31 -31.54
CA LEU A 261 -17.65 2.14 -32.93
C LEU A 261 -17.02 0.91 -33.61
N GLY A 262 -16.22 0.12 -32.88
CA GLY A 262 -15.51 -1.05 -33.41
C GLY A 262 -14.28 -0.72 -34.25
N ILE A 263 -13.87 0.56 -34.29
CA ILE A 263 -12.69 1.03 -35.03
C ILE A 263 -11.45 0.80 -34.18
N GLU A 264 -10.42 0.18 -34.76
CA GLU A 264 -9.11 -0.01 -34.15
C GLU A 264 -8.32 1.30 -34.17
N ILE A 265 -7.89 1.76 -33.00
CA ILE A 265 -7.14 3.00 -32.82
C ILE A 265 -5.76 2.67 -32.26
N PRO A 266 -4.68 3.13 -32.90
CA PRO A 266 -3.34 3.03 -32.35
C PRO A 266 -3.17 4.03 -31.18
N GLN A 267 -2.70 3.52 -30.06
CA GLN A 267 -2.50 4.28 -28.84
C GLN A 267 -1.19 3.86 -28.16
N THR A 268 -0.74 4.68 -27.23
CA THR A 268 0.38 4.38 -26.34
C THR A 268 -0.10 4.48 -24.91
N ALA A 269 0.06 3.39 -24.16
CA ALA A 269 -0.12 3.37 -22.72
C ALA A 269 1.22 3.67 -22.04
N ARG A 270 1.19 4.56 -21.05
CA ARG A 270 2.29 4.81 -20.13
C ARG A 270 1.85 4.39 -18.74
N CYS A 271 2.44 3.32 -18.22
CA CYS A 271 2.26 2.86 -16.86
C CYS A 271 3.43 3.35 -16.00
N LEU A 272 3.12 4.09 -14.94
CA LEU A 272 4.09 4.46 -13.89
C LEU A 272 3.80 3.59 -12.66
N ILE A 273 4.67 2.61 -12.43
CA ILE A 273 4.65 1.79 -11.22
C ILE A 273 5.42 2.57 -10.16
N THR A 274 4.69 3.04 -9.15
CA THR A 274 5.27 3.81 -8.05
C THR A 274 5.99 2.90 -7.08
N THR A 275 6.94 3.46 -6.34
CA THR A 275 7.61 2.83 -5.18
C THR A 275 6.67 2.36 -4.08
N LYS A 276 5.42 2.83 -4.08
CA LYS A 276 4.31 2.33 -3.25
C LYS A 276 3.58 1.12 -3.86
N LYS A 277 4.10 0.57 -4.95
CA LYS A 277 3.52 -0.55 -5.71
C LYS A 277 2.13 -0.25 -6.31
N GLN A 278 1.86 1.02 -6.60
CA GLN A 278 0.65 1.45 -7.30
C GLN A 278 0.95 1.65 -8.78
N ILE A 279 0.00 1.35 -9.66
CA ILE A 279 0.14 1.54 -11.11
C ILE A 279 -0.73 2.74 -11.51
N GLU A 280 -0.10 3.79 -12.00
CA GLU A 280 -0.77 4.94 -12.61
C GLU A 280 -0.70 4.78 -14.14
N ILE A 281 -1.84 4.85 -14.83
CA ILE A 281 -1.91 4.70 -16.28
C ILE A 281 -2.31 6.00 -16.93
N SER A 282 -1.66 6.30 -18.06
CA SER A 282 -2.06 7.37 -18.97
C SER A 282 -2.07 6.85 -20.41
N PHE A 283 -3.03 7.34 -21.20
CA PHE A 283 -3.18 7.00 -22.61
C PHE A 283 -2.88 8.22 -23.47
N SER A 284 -2.24 7.98 -24.60
CA SER A 284 -2.00 8.98 -25.64
C SER A 284 -2.24 8.36 -27.00
N ASN A 285 -2.79 9.15 -27.94
CA ASN A 285 -2.92 8.69 -29.33
C ASN A 285 -1.56 8.76 -30.01
N ARG A 286 -1.31 7.82 -30.92
CA ARG A 286 -0.10 7.77 -31.75
C ARG A 286 -0.37 8.37 -33.13
#